data_AF-A0A7Y2U0V0-F1
#
_entry.id   AF-A0A7Y2U0V0-F1
#
_cell.length_a   1.000
_cell.length_b   1.000
_cell.length_c   1.000
_cell.angle_alpha   90.00
_cell.angle_beta   90.00
_cell.angle_gamma   90.00
#
_symmetry.space_group_name_H-M   'P 1'
#
loop_
_entity.id
_entity.type
_entity.pdbx_description
1 polymer ?
#
loop_
_entity_poly.entity_id
_entity_poly.type
_entity_poly.pdbx_seq_one_letter_code
_entity_poly.pdbx_strand_id
1 'polypeptide(L)'
;MNQYPAWKYVLLIVVLLVGGLYALPNLFGEDPAIQITSSRGFQIPQELEAAVEDTLVGDSITFKNSERVNNRLLYRFNSNEDQLAASAALRKALGDTYVVALNNAHATPTWLRVVGGKPLTLGLDLKGGVHFLMQVDMDTARSQQLDRYVDDLRAALRDERVRYVSVRREGNGLLALLRSEEDREQAVNLIRQDQSLQGLNVSQTDTGEYFGLSATVEDQQLQELQQTALKQNITTLRNRVNEIGVAEPLIQQQGADRVVVQLPGMQDTVEAKKIIGATATLEYRAVDESNDPLSAALTGFLNKESGL
;
A
#
# COMPACT_ATOMS: atom_id res chain seq x y z
N MET A 1 11.03 53.51 -34.68
CA MET A 1 9.72 54.10 -34.29
C MET A 1 8.96 53.08 -33.48
N ASN A 2 8.71 53.35 -32.19
CA ASN A 2 7.84 52.52 -31.36
C ASN A 2 6.39 52.74 -31.79
N GLN A 3 5.69 51.66 -32.18
CA GLN A 3 4.31 51.73 -32.69
C GLN A 3 3.26 51.72 -31.57
N TYR A 4 3.65 51.40 -30.34
CA TYR A 4 2.75 51.33 -29.18
C TYR A 4 3.06 52.38 -28.11
N PRO A 5 2.08 52.75 -27.28
CA PRO A 5 2.32 53.55 -26.07
C PRO A 5 3.32 52.87 -25.12
N ALA A 6 4.14 53.67 -24.42
CA ALA A 6 5.19 53.17 -23.51
C ALA A 6 4.68 52.17 -22.45
N TRP A 7 3.46 52.35 -21.95
CA TRP A 7 2.86 51.44 -20.96
C TRP A 7 2.63 50.02 -21.50
N LYS A 8 2.38 49.84 -22.80
CA LYS A 8 2.23 48.51 -23.42
C LYS A 8 3.57 47.78 -23.48
N TYR A 9 4.66 48.51 -23.74
CA TYR A 9 6.00 47.94 -23.69
C TYR A 9 6.41 47.58 -22.26
N VAL A 10 6.08 48.42 -21.27
CA VAL A 10 6.28 48.09 -19.85
C VAL A 10 5.50 46.84 -19.48
N LEU A 11 4.22 46.76 -19.85
CA LEU A 11 3.38 45.57 -19.60
C LEU A 11 3.96 44.32 -20.27
N LEU A 12 4.45 44.42 -21.51
CA LEU A 12 5.09 43.31 -22.21
C LEU A 12 6.37 42.83 -21.50
N ILE A 13 7.20 43.75 -21.01
CA ILE A 13 8.39 43.41 -20.23
C ILE A 13 7.99 42.72 -18.92
N VAL A 14 6.99 43.23 -18.20
CA VAL A 14 6.50 42.61 -16.97
C VAL A 14 5.99 41.19 -17.24
N VAL A 15 5.19 40.99 -18.30
CA VAL A 15 4.70 39.66 -18.68
C VAL A 15 5.84 38.71 -19.04
N LEU A 16 6.86 39.18 -19.78
CA LEU A 16 8.04 38.37 -20.10
C LEU A 16 8.86 38.03 -18.85
N LEU A 17 9.03 38.96 -17.92
CA LEU A 17 9.74 38.72 -16.67
C LEU A 17 9.00 37.72 -15.77
N VAL A 18 7.68 37.84 -15.66
CA VAL A 18 6.85 36.88 -14.91
C VAL A 18 6.88 35.51 -15.58
N GLY A 19 6.69 35.46 -16.90
CA GLY A 19 6.79 34.20 -17.66
C GLY A 19 8.16 33.55 -17.54
N GLY A 20 9.23 34.34 -17.62
CA GLY A 20 10.60 33.90 -17.39
C GLY A 20 10.80 33.35 -15.98
N LEU A 21 10.33 34.06 -14.95
CA LEU A 21 10.42 33.63 -13.54
C LEU A 21 9.75 32.28 -13.31
N TYR A 22 8.57 32.03 -13.92
CA TYR A 22 7.87 30.75 -13.82
C TYR A 22 8.49 29.63 -14.69
N ALA A 23 9.28 29.98 -15.71
CA ALA A 23 10.01 29.02 -16.53
C ALA A 23 11.38 28.65 -15.94
N LEU A 24 11.97 29.50 -15.08
CA LEU A 24 13.27 29.27 -14.43
C LEU A 24 13.40 27.90 -13.73
N PRO A 25 12.38 27.34 -13.02
CA PRO A 25 12.51 26.06 -12.36
C PRO A 25 12.96 24.92 -13.28
N ASN A 26 12.59 24.96 -14.56
CA ASN A 26 12.92 23.94 -15.55
C ASN A 26 14.39 23.98 -16.01
N LEU A 27 15.11 25.09 -15.77
CA LEU A 27 16.54 25.19 -16.07
C LEU A 27 17.41 24.54 -14.98
N PHE A 28 16.84 24.34 -13.79
CA PHE A 28 17.50 23.61 -12.72
C PHE A 28 17.26 22.12 -12.93
N GLY A 29 18.34 21.36 -13.11
CA GLY A 29 18.29 19.90 -13.29
C GLY A 29 17.91 19.15 -12.00
N GLU A 30 18.37 17.92 -11.91
CA GLU A 30 18.16 17.07 -10.74
C GLU A 30 19.49 16.78 -10.02
N ASP A 31 19.47 16.84 -8.69
CA ASP A 31 20.57 16.39 -7.85
C ASP A 31 20.32 14.91 -7.49
N PRO A 32 21.35 14.03 -7.56
CA PRO A 32 21.28 12.67 -7.03
C PRO A 32 20.90 12.71 -5.54
N ALA A 33 19.94 11.90 -5.12
CA ALA A 33 19.41 11.97 -3.77
C ALA A 33 19.09 10.60 -3.18
N ILE A 34 19.22 10.47 -1.87
CA ILE A 34 18.74 9.32 -1.13
C ILE A 34 17.57 9.77 -0.29
N GLN A 35 16.51 8.98 -0.34
CA GLN A 35 15.37 9.14 0.54
C GLN A 35 15.33 7.99 1.53
N ILE A 36 15.16 8.34 2.80
CA ILE A 36 15.01 7.38 3.89
C ILE A 36 13.61 7.51 4.46
N THR A 37 12.86 6.41 4.44
CA THR A 37 11.52 6.30 5.02
C THR A 37 11.46 5.11 5.97
N SER A 38 10.46 5.08 6.86
CA SER A 38 10.21 3.91 7.71
C SER A 38 9.54 2.81 6.89
N SER A 39 9.99 1.56 7.04
CA SER A 39 9.40 0.41 6.34
C SER A 39 7.97 0.06 6.77
N ARG A 40 7.53 0.53 7.95
CA ARG A 40 6.19 0.26 8.52
C ARG A 40 5.38 1.52 8.83
N GLY A 41 5.72 2.64 8.20
CA GLY A 41 5.04 3.92 8.42
C GLY A 41 5.14 4.54 9.82
N PHE A 42 6.01 4.05 10.72
CA PHE A 42 6.23 4.68 12.03
C PHE A 42 7.00 6.01 11.89
N GLN A 43 6.89 6.87 12.90
CA GLN A 43 7.56 8.18 12.89
C GLN A 43 9.09 8.01 12.98
N ILE A 44 9.81 8.68 12.08
CA ILE A 44 11.27 8.67 12.07
C ILE A 44 11.78 9.43 13.30
N PRO A 45 12.55 8.78 14.20
CA PRO A 45 13.12 9.44 15.37
C PRO A 45 14.18 10.48 14.94
N GLN A 46 14.34 11.53 15.74
CA GLN A 46 15.32 12.58 15.46
C GLN A 46 16.76 12.03 15.47
N GLU A 47 17.03 11.03 16.31
CA GLU A 47 18.31 10.33 16.45
C GLU A 47 18.75 9.62 15.16
N LEU A 48 17.82 9.25 14.28
CA LEU A 48 18.16 8.61 13.00
C LEU A 48 19.02 9.52 12.12
N GLU A 49 18.78 10.83 12.16
CA GLU A 49 19.53 11.81 11.36
C GLU A 49 21.00 11.81 11.74
N ALA A 50 21.29 11.79 13.04
CA ALA A 50 22.66 11.67 13.55
C ALA A 50 23.29 10.34 13.14
N ALA A 51 22.57 9.22 13.28
CA ALA A 51 23.09 7.90 12.89
C ALA A 51 23.39 7.79 11.37
N VAL A 52 22.56 8.42 10.54
CA VAL A 52 22.78 8.50 9.09
C VAL A 52 24.01 9.33 8.78
N GLU A 53 24.14 10.52 9.38
CA GLU A 53 25.29 11.40 9.16
C GLU A 53 26.59 10.75 9.65
N ASP A 54 26.60 10.11 10.82
CA ASP A 54 27.76 9.38 11.34
C ASP A 54 28.19 8.25 10.39
N THR A 55 27.22 7.52 9.80
CA THR A 55 27.50 6.46 8.82
C THR A 55 28.12 7.04 7.54
N LEU A 56 27.59 8.15 7.03
CA LEU A 56 28.09 8.80 5.81
C LEU A 56 29.50 9.38 6.02
N VAL A 57 29.75 10.02 7.16
CA VAL A 57 31.07 10.56 7.52
C VAL A 57 32.08 9.45 7.74
N GLY A 58 31.68 8.35 8.40
CA GLY A 58 32.53 7.18 8.62
C GLY A 58 33.08 6.56 7.33
N ASP A 59 32.26 6.53 6.27
CA ASP A 59 32.65 6.05 4.94
C ASP A 59 33.22 7.16 4.03
N SER A 60 33.50 8.35 4.57
CA SER A 60 34.05 9.52 3.84
C SER A 60 33.17 10.01 2.69
N ILE A 61 31.85 9.87 2.81
CA ILE A 61 30.89 10.25 1.78
C ILE A 61 30.38 11.67 2.04
N THR A 62 30.49 12.54 1.03
CA THR A 62 30.03 13.94 1.14
C THR A 62 28.62 14.12 0.60
N PHE A 63 27.78 14.86 1.32
CA PHE A 63 26.46 15.26 0.86
C PHE A 63 26.36 16.79 0.79
N LYS A 64 25.53 17.29 -0.14
CA LYS A 64 25.34 18.71 -0.43
C LYS A 64 24.40 19.37 0.57
N ASN A 65 23.29 18.71 0.89
CA ASN A 65 22.30 19.17 1.87
C ASN A 65 21.42 18.01 2.34
N SER A 66 20.84 18.15 3.54
CA SER A 66 19.80 17.28 4.07
C SER A 66 18.49 18.08 4.26
N GLU A 67 17.35 17.41 4.09
CA GLU A 67 16.02 18.02 4.27
C GLU A 67 15.09 16.97 4.90
N ARG A 68 14.52 17.27 6.07
CA ARG A 68 13.42 16.48 6.64
C ARG A 68 12.09 17.06 6.17
N VAL A 69 11.29 16.26 5.47
CA VAL A 69 9.96 16.67 5.00
C VAL A 69 8.92 15.66 5.47
N ASN A 70 8.02 16.06 6.37
CA ASN A 70 7.07 15.14 7.00
C ASN A 70 7.80 13.96 7.68
N ASN A 71 7.49 12.72 7.29
CA ASN A 71 8.08 11.49 7.81
C ASN A 71 9.13 10.88 6.86
N ARG A 72 9.92 11.72 6.17
CA ARG A 72 11.02 11.26 5.30
C ARG A 72 12.26 12.15 5.48
N LEU A 73 13.43 11.53 5.38
CA LEU A 73 14.72 12.24 5.28
C LEU A 73 15.20 12.20 3.84
N LEU A 74 15.67 13.33 3.33
CA LEU A 74 16.21 13.46 1.98
C LEU A 74 17.64 14.00 2.07
N TYR A 75 18.60 13.25 1.54
CA TYR A 75 19.99 13.66 1.43
C TYR A 75 20.34 13.83 -0.04
N ARG A 76 20.91 14.97 -0.42
CA ARG A 76 21.33 15.28 -1.80
C ARG A 76 22.83 15.15 -1.91
N PHE A 77 23.32 14.59 -3.01
CA PHE A 77 24.73 14.29 -3.24
C PHE A 77 25.27 15.08 -4.43
N ASN A 78 26.60 15.17 -4.52
CA ASN A 78 27.28 15.85 -5.63
C ASN A 78 27.40 14.95 -6.87
N SER A 79 27.40 13.63 -6.67
CA SER A 79 27.57 12.65 -7.74
C SER A 79 26.70 11.40 -7.52
N ASN A 80 26.45 10.65 -8.61
CA ASN A 80 25.79 9.35 -8.54
C ASN A 80 26.65 8.30 -7.82
N GLU A 81 27.98 8.45 -7.84
CA GLU A 81 28.90 7.54 -7.17
C GLU A 81 28.80 7.68 -5.65
N ASP A 82 28.78 8.92 -5.14
CA ASP A 82 28.55 9.21 -3.72
C ASP A 82 27.18 8.70 -3.27
N GLN A 83 26.15 8.91 -4.09
CA GLN A 83 24.79 8.42 -3.81
C GLN A 83 24.74 6.89 -3.74
N LEU A 84 25.40 6.19 -4.66
CA LEU A 84 25.39 4.72 -4.67
C LEU A 84 26.16 4.15 -3.48
N ALA A 85 27.32 4.73 -3.17
CA ALA A 85 28.12 4.38 -1.99
C ALA A 85 27.32 4.62 -0.70
N ALA A 86 26.67 5.78 -0.57
CA ALA A 86 25.83 6.13 0.57
C ALA A 86 24.65 5.16 0.71
N SER A 87 23.99 4.81 -0.39
CA SER A 87 22.88 3.86 -0.34
C SER A 87 23.33 2.48 0.13
N ALA A 88 24.50 2.01 -0.30
CA ALA A 88 25.05 0.73 0.14
C ALA A 88 25.39 0.75 1.65
N ALA A 89 26.07 1.81 2.11
CA ALA A 89 26.43 1.99 3.50
C ALA A 89 25.20 2.07 4.42
N LEU A 90 24.23 2.91 4.04
CA LEU A 90 23.01 3.13 4.81
C LEU A 90 22.11 1.90 4.85
N ARG A 91 22.00 1.13 3.77
CA ARG A 91 21.26 -0.15 3.79
C ARG A 91 21.86 -1.14 4.78
N LYS A 92 23.18 -1.20 4.86
CA LYS A 92 23.89 -2.07 5.80
C LYS A 92 23.70 -1.60 7.25
N ALA A 93 23.73 -0.29 7.49
CA ALA A 93 23.59 0.27 8.84
C ALA A 93 22.14 0.24 9.37
N LEU A 94 21.15 0.54 8.51
CA LEU A 94 19.76 0.71 8.91
C LEU A 94 18.92 -0.58 8.83
N GLY A 95 19.40 -1.59 8.10
CA GLY A 95 18.72 -2.88 7.94
C GLY A 95 17.33 -2.75 7.31
N ASP A 96 16.44 -3.70 7.59
CA ASP A 96 15.06 -3.74 7.04
C ASP A 96 14.07 -2.81 7.77
N THR A 97 14.51 -2.09 8.80
CA THR A 97 13.67 -1.17 9.58
C THR A 97 13.38 0.12 8.80
N TYR A 98 14.28 0.51 7.91
CA TYR A 98 14.16 1.71 7.10
C TYR A 98 14.37 1.38 5.62
N VAL A 99 13.61 2.05 4.76
CA VAL A 99 13.73 1.93 3.32
C VAL A 99 14.67 3.03 2.84
N VAL A 100 15.80 2.63 2.27
CA VAL A 100 16.79 3.53 1.66
C VAL A 100 16.62 3.48 0.15
N ALA A 101 15.91 4.47 -0.40
CA ALA A 101 15.57 4.55 -1.81
C ALA A 101 16.46 5.56 -2.55
N LEU A 102 17.01 5.14 -3.69
CA LEU A 102 17.69 6.02 -4.64
C LEU A 102 16.64 6.85 -5.40
N ASN A 103 16.82 8.17 -5.40
CA ASN A 103 15.92 9.14 -6.01
C ASN A 103 16.72 10.27 -6.67
N ASN A 104 16.06 11.09 -7.48
CA ASN A 104 16.58 12.35 -7.99
C ASN A 104 15.69 13.49 -7.50
N ALA A 105 16.27 14.45 -6.79
CA ALA A 105 15.56 15.59 -6.26
C ALA A 105 15.76 16.80 -7.18
N HIS A 106 14.70 17.58 -7.43
CA HIS A 106 14.82 18.82 -8.20
C HIS A 106 15.82 19.78 -7.53
N ALA A 107 16.79 20.26 -8.32
CA ALA A 107 17.81 21.22 -7.88
C ALA A 107 17.26 22.66 -7.79
N THR A 108 15.94 22.84 -7.91
CA THR A 108 15.27 24.13 -7.85
C THR A 108 15.52 24.81 -6.49
N PRO A 109 16.08 26.04 -6.46
CA PRO A 109 16.34 26.75 -5.22
C PRO A 109 15.08 26.97 -4.38
N THR A 110 15.21 26.95 -3.06
CA THR A 110 14.08 27.10 -2.12
C THR A 110 13.32 28.41 -2.32
N TRP A 111 14.02 29.53 -2.60
CA TRP A 111 13.37 30.83 -2.86
C TRP A 111 12.42 30.79 -4.06
N LEU A 112 12.77 30.03 -5.11
CA LEU A 112 11.96 29.93 -6.33
C LEU A 112 10.74 29.01 -6.11
N ARG A 113 10.89 27.96 -5.28
CA ARG A 113 9.79 27.10 -4.84
C ARG A 113 8.76 27.89 -4.01
N VAL A 114 9.20 28.80 -3.14
CA VAL A 114 8.33 29.62 -2.28
C VAL A 114 7.45 30.59 -3.09
N VAL A 115 7.96 31.11 -4.21
CA VAL A 115 7.20 31.99 -5.13
C VAL A 115 6.22 31.18 -6.02
N GLY A 116 6.14 29.85 -5.84
CA GLY A 116 5.25 28.97 -6.59
C GLY A 116 5.83 28.45 -7.90
N GLY A 117 7.13 28.67 -8.15
CA GLY A 117 7.85 28.09 -9.28
C GLY A 117 8.07 26.59 -9.05
N LYS A 118 7.22 25.75 -9.65
CA LYS A 118 7.39 24.29 -9.68
C LYS A 118 7.91 23.86 -11.05
N PRO A 119 8.90 22.96 -11.12
CA PRO A 119 9.31 22.39 -12.40
C PRO A 119 8.16 21.57 -13.01
N LEU A 120 8.18 21.41 -14.33
CA LEU A 120 7.23 20.56 -15.04
C LEU A 120 7.42 19.09 -14.60
N THR A 121 6.30 18.40 -14.44
CA THR A 121 6.29 16.98 -14.12
C THR A 121 6.53 16.20 -15.40
N LEU A 122 7.59 15.41 -15.40
CA LEU A 122 7.98 14.59 -16.54
C LEU A 122 7.38 13.20 -16.39
N GLY A 123 6.79 12.69 -17.48
CA GLY A 123 6.29 11.32 -17.55
C GLY A 123 7.43 10.30 -17.52
N LEU A 124 7.06 9.02 -17.40
CA LEU A 124 7.97 7.88 -17.34
C LEU A 124 8.99 7.86 -18.50
N ASP A 125 8.55 8.21 -19.72
CA ASP A 125 9.41 8.16 -20.91
C ASP A 125 10.53 9.21 -20.89
N LEU A 126 10.33 10.32 -20.18
CA LEU A 126 11.28 11.43 -20.09
C LEU A 126 12.13 11.39 -18.82
N LYS A 127 11.54 10.93 -17.71
CA LYS A 127 12.22 10.83 -16.41
C LYS A 127 12.86 9.47 -16.15
N GLY A 128 12.49 8.45 -16.93
CA GLY A 128 12.71 7.06 -16.56
C GLY A 128 11.88 6.66 -15.33
N GLY A 129 11.99 5.40 -14.92
CA GLY A 129 11.27 4.86 -13.76
C GLY A 129 10.80 3.44 -13.98
N VAL A 130 9.72 3.06 -13.29
CA VAL A 130 9.13 1.72 -13.39
C VAL A 130 7.66 1.74 -13.79
N HIS A 131 7.28 0.76 -14.60
CA HIS A 131 5.91 0.46 -14.99
C HIS A 131 5.58 -0.97 -14.54
N PHE A 132 4.58 -1.12 -13.67
CA PHE A 132 4.08 -2.40 -13.23
C PHE A 132 2.64 -2.60 -13.70
N LEU A 133 2.38 -3.79 -14.24
CA LEU A 133 1.03 -4.29 -14.46
C LEU A 133 0.78 -5.41 -13.45
N MET A 134 -0.19 -5.20 -12.57
CA MET A 134 -0.54 -6.16 -11.51
C MET A 134 -1.96 -6.66 -11.71
N GLN A 135 -2.19 -7.93 -11.44
CA GLN A 135 -3.50 -8.56 -11.51
C GLN A 135 -3.97 -8.92 -10.10
N VAL A 136 -5.24 -8.68 -9.81
CA VAL A 136 -5.86 -9.03 -8.54
C VAL A 136 -6.16 -10.52 -8.52
N ASP A 137 -5.77 -11.20 -7.44
CA ASP A 137 -6.12 -12.61 -7.21
C ASP A 137 -7.59 -12.73 -6.77
N MET A 138 -8.45 -12.93 -7.77
CA MET A 138 -9.90 -13.06 -7.57
C MET A 138 -10.30 -14.39 -6.93
N ASP A 139 -9.49 -15.44 -7.09
CA ASP A 139 -9.78 -16.75 -6.50
C ASP A 139 -9.59 -16.72 -4.99
N THR A 140 -8.52 -16.07 -4.51
CA THR A 140 -8.29 -15.83 -3.10
C THR A 140 -9.37 -14.92 -2.50
N ALA A 141 -9.73 -13.82 -3.19
CA ALA A 141 -10.79 -12.92 -2.73
C ALA A 141 -12.15 -13.62 -2.63
N ARG A 142 -12.50 -14.47 -3.60
CA ARG A 142 -13.72 -15.30 -3.58
C ARG A 142 -13.69 -16.31 -2.44
N SER A 143 -12.56 -16.98 -2.23
CA SER A 143 -12.42 -17.96 -1.15
C SER A 143 -12.60 -17.30 0.23
N GLN A 144 -11.96 -16.16 0.46
CA GLN A 144 -12.12 -15.37 1.69
C GLN A 144 -13.55 -14.83 1.88
N GLN A 145 -14.25 -14.49 0.80
CA GLN A 145 -15.67 -14.10 0.86
C GLN A 145 -16.56 -15.29 1.24
N LEU A 146 -16.32 -16.47 0.66
CA LEU A 146 -17.05 -17.69 1.01
C LEU A 146 -16.81 -18.10 2.46
N ASP A 147 -15.57 -18.02 2.94
CA ASP A 147 -15.24 -18.33 4.33
C ASP A 147 -15.96 -17.36 5.30
N ARG A 148 -16.03 -16.07 4.96
CA ARG A 148 -16.85 -15.10 5.70
C ARG A 148 -18.33 -15.48 5.73
N TYR A 149 -18.92 -15.82 4.58
CA TYR A 149 -20.31 -16.29 4.53
C TYR A 149 -20.54 -17.56 5.36
N VAL A 150 -19.58 -18.50 5.41
CA VAL A 150 -19.66 -19.69 6.27
C VAL A 150 -19.78 -19.26 7.73
N ASP A 151 -18.91 -18.35 8.18
CA ASP A 151 -18.84 -17.92 9.56
C ASP A 151 -20.04 -17.07 9.96
N ASP A 152 -20.48 -16.17 9.08
CA ASP A 152 -21.69 -15.35 9.26
C ASP A 152 -22.94 -16.24 9.36
N LEU A 153 -23.09 -17.23 8.48
CA LEU A 153 -24.22 -18.16 8.54
C LEU A 153 -24.19 -19.01 9.81
N ARG A 154 -23.03 -19.48 10.26
CA ARG A 154 -22.90 -20.21 11.53
C ARG A 154 -23.28 -19.34 12.73
N ALA A 155 -22.88 -18.07 12.71
CA ALA A 155 -23.23 -17.11 13.76
C ALA A 155 -24.74 -16.87 13.79
N ALA A 156 -25.35 -16.55 12.64
CA ALA A 156 -26.79 -16.32 12.52
C ALA A 156 -27.63 -17.54 12.97
N LEU A 157 -27.24 -18.75 12.54
CA LEU A 157 -27.93 -19.98 12.96
C LEU A 157 -27.81 -20.22 14.47
N ARG A 158 -26.67 -19.87 15.09
CA ARG A 158 -26.46 -20.02 16.53
C ARG A 158 -27.28 -19.01 17.33
N ASP A 159 -27.31 -17.76 16.88
CA ASP A 159 -28.03 -16.67 17.57
C ASP A 159 -29.53 -16.93 17.60
N GLU A 160 -30.08 -17.44 16.49
CA GLU A 160 -31.49 -17.81 16.36
C GLU A 160 -31.80 -19.24 16.85
N ARG A 161 -30.79 -19.92 17.41
CA ARG A 161 -30.88 -21.27 17.99
C ARG A 161 -31.37 -22.34 17.00
N VAL A 162 -31.12 -22.16 15.71
CA VAL A 162 -31.41 -23.14 14.66
C VAL A 162 -30.44 -24.31 14.75
N ARG A 163 -30.94 -25.54 14.72
CA ARG A 163 -30.10 -26.73 14.91
C ARG A 163 -29.43 -27.16 13.61
N TYR A 164 -28.13 -26.90 13.51
CA TYR A 164 -27.30 -27.31 12.37
C TYR A 164 -26.26 -28.37 12.75
N VAL A 165 -25.87 -29.17 11.76
CA VAL A 165 -24.83 -30.21 11.88
C VAL A 165 -23.49 -29.66 11.42
N SER A 166 -23.47 -29.07 10.23
CA SER A 166 -22.29 -28.40 9.71
C SER A 166 -22.68 -27.34 8.69
N VAL A 167 -21.84 -26.32 8.58
CA VAL A 167 -21.83 -25.35 7.48
C VAL A 167 -20.43 -25.38 6.93
N ARG A 168 -20.27 -25.62 5.64
CA ARG A 168 -18.97 -25.74 4.97
C ARG A 168 -19.02 -25.15 3.58
N ARG A 169 -17.87 -24.74 3.06
CA ARG A 169 -17.72 -24.37 1.65
C ARG A 169 -17.84 -25.62 0.78
N GLU A 170 -18.60 -25.51 -0.31
CA GLU A 170 -18.74 -26.57 -1.31
C GLU A 170 -18.65 -25.95 -2.71
N GLY A 171 -17.57 -26.23 -3.43
CA GLY A 171 -17.29 -25.62 -4.73
C GLY A 171 -17.25 -24.09 -4.68
N ASN A 172 -18.16 -23.45 -5.43
CA ASN A 172 -18.34 -21.99 -5.51
C ASN A 172 -19.44 -21.47 -4.58
N GLY A 173 -19.88 -22.27 -3.61
CA GLY A 173 -20.94 -21.94 -2.68
C GLY A 173 -20.71 -22.52 -1.30
N LEU A 174 -21.81 -22.64 -0.57
CA LEU A 174 -21.86 -23.11 0.81
C LEU A 174 -22.88 -24.24 0.90
N LEU A 175 -22.58 -25.26 1.69
CA LEU A 175 -23.51 -26.30 2.07
C LEU A 175 -23.72 -26.26 3.58
N ALA A 176 -24.97 -26.03 3.97
CA ALA A 176 -25.42 -26.20 5.35
C ALA A 176 -26.24 -27.49 5.48
N LEU A 177 -25.89 -28.32 6.46
CA LEU A 177 -26.62 -29.54 6.80
C LEU A 177 -27.40 -29.29 8.09
N LEU A 178 -28.72 -29.44 8.02
CA LEU A 178 -29.65 -29.13 9.10
C LEU A 178 -30.35 -30.41 9.59
N ARG A 179 -30.82 -30.39 10.84
CA ARG A 179 -31.40 -31.59 11.48
C ARG A 179 -32.86 -31.84 11.14
N SER A 180 -33.61 -30.80 10.80
CA SER A 180 -35.03 -30.91 10.47
C SER A 180 -35.41 -30.01 9.28
N GLU A 181 -36.55 -30.29 8.68
CA GLU A 181 -37.14 -29.44 7.64
C GLU A 181 -37.49 -28.05 8.18
N GLU A 182 -37.98 -27.97 9.42
CA GLU A 182 -38.28 -26.70 10.11
C GLU A 182 -37.01 -25.84 10.27
N ASP A 183 -35.90 -26.46 10.70
CA ASP A 183 -34.60 -25.78 10.81
C ASP A 183 -34.14 -25.27 9.43
N ARG A 184 -34.42 -26.01 8.33
CA ARG A 184 -34.13 -25.60 6.95
C ARG A 184 -34.93 -24.39 6.51
N GLU A 185 -36.22 -24.38 6.79
CA GLU A 185 -37.07 -23.22 6.47
C GLU A 185 -36.65 -21.98 7.26
N GLN A 186 -36.30 -22.14 8.53
CA GLN A 186 -35.76 -21.06 9.36
C GLN A 186 -34.44 -20.53 8.78
N ALA A 187 -33.50 -21.41 8.42
CA ALA A 187 -32.24 -21.02 7.80
C ALA A 187 -32.44 -20.24 6.48
N VAL A 188 -33.38 -20.67 5.63
CA VAL A 188 -33.73 -19.95 4.39
C VAL A 188 -34.25 -18.55 4.70
N ASN A 189 -35.10 -18.39 5.71
CA ASN A 189 -35.63 -17.10 6.11
C ASN A 189 -34.53 -16.19 6.67
N LEU A 190 -33.58 -16.74 7.44
CA LEU A 190 -32.44 -15.98 7.96
C LEU A 190 -31.54 -15.46 6.85
N ILE A 191 -31.18 -16.29 5.86
CA ILE A 191 -30.36 -15.85 4.73
C ILE A 191 -31.04 -14.72 3.95
N ARG A 192 -32.37 -14.71 3.86
CA ARG A 192 -33.13 -13.66 3.18
C ARG A 192 -33.23 -12.36 3.99
N GLN A 193 -33.21 -12.43 5.31
CA GLN A 193 -33.38 -11.27 6.20
C GLN A 193 -32.05 -10.62 6.58
N ASP A 194 -31.00 -11.42 6.75
CA ASP A 194 -29.69 -10.96 7.16
C ASP A 194 -28.97 -10.23 6.02
N GLN A 195 -28.59 -8.97 6.27
CA GLN A 195 -27.86 -8.15 5.30
C GLN A 195 -26.48 -8.73 4.97
N SER A 196 -25.86 -9.44 5.90
CA SER A 196 -24.54 -10.06 5.70
C SER A 196 -24.58 -11.25 4.77
N LEU A 197 -25.74 -11.89 4.59
CA LEU A 197 -25.93 -13.09 3.77
C LEU A 197 -26.65 -12.79 2.44
N GLN A 198 -26.87 -11.51 2.12
CA GLN A 198 -27.40 -11.08 0.84
C GLN A 198 -26.44 -11.44 -0.31
N GLY A 199 -27.02 -11.71 -1.49
CA GLY A 199 -26.28 -12.14 -2.67
C GLY A 199 -26.02 -13.65 -2.75
N LEU A 200 -26.70 -14.45 -1.92
CA LEU A 200 -26.70 -15.91 -1.98
C LEU A 200 -28.00 -16.45 -2.58
N ASN A 201 -27.88 -17.18 -3.69
CA ASN A 201 -28.94 -18.00 -4.24
C ASN A 201 -29.02 -19.32 -3.51
N VAL A 202 -30.14 -19.52 -2.81
CA VAL A 202 -30.34 -20.69 -1.97
C VAL A 202 -31.19 -21.74 -2.69
N SER A 203 -30.72 -22.98 -2.68
CA SER A 203 -31.40 -24.15 -3.20
C SER A 203 -31.44 -25.24 -2.13
N GLN A 204 -32.57 -25.95 -2.05
CA GLN A 204 -32.71 -27.07 -1.13
C GLN A 204 -32.05 -28.30 -1.75
N THR A 205 -31.32 -29.07 -0.95
CA THR A 205 -30.67 -30.31 -1.38
C THR A 205 -30.88 -31.37 -0.32
N ASP A 206 -31.66 -32.40 -0.62
CA ASP A 206 -31.89 -33.45 0.35
C ASP A 206 -30.69 -34.39 0.40
N THR A 207 -30.03 -34.40 1.55
CA THR A 207 -28.84 -35.21 1.79
C THR A 207 -29.24 -36.41 2.65
N GLY A 208 -30.25 -37.18 2.22
CA GLY A 208 -30.73 -38.44 2.82
C GLY A 208 -31.06 -38.38 4.31
N GLU A 209 -30.02 -38.41 5.16
CA GLU A 209 -30.07 -38.32 6.62
C GLU A 209 -30.24 -36.88 7.15
N TYR A 210 -29.87 -35.87 6.36
CA TYR A 210 -29.93 -34.46 6.74
C TYR A 210 -30.64 -33.59 5.69
N PHE A 211 -31.20 -32.48 6.17
CA PHE A 211 -31.83 -31.47 5.33
C PHE A 211 -30.76 -30.49 4.87
N GLY A 212 -30.30 -30.64 3.63
CA GLY A 212 -29.23 -29.82 3.07
C GLY A 212 -29.76 -28.53 2.45
N LEU A 213 -28.92 -27.50 2.54
CA LEU A 213 -29.15 -26.19 1.96
C LEU A 213 -27.88 -25.78 1.22
N SER A 214 -27.98 -25.69 -0.11
CA SER A 214 -26.89 -25.25 -0.97
C SER A 214 -27.10 -23.78 -1.35
N ALA A 215 -26.16 -22.93 -0.96
CA ALA A 215 -26.17 -21.50 -1.26
C ALA A 215 -25.03 -21.17 -2.24
N THR A 216 -25.34 -20.63 -3.41
CA THR A 216 -24.36 -20.21 -4.42
C THR A 216 -24.32 -18.69 -4.50
N VAL A 217 -23.14 -18.10 -4.66
CA VAL A 217 -23.00 -16.65 -4.79
C VAL A 217 -23.58 -16.19 -6.13
N GLU A 218 -24.38 -15.13 -6.10
CA GLU A 218 -24.94 -14.49 -7.29
C GLU A 218 -23.86 -13.82 -8.17
N ASP A 219 -24.08 -13.81 -9.48
CA ASP A 219 -23.15 -13.16 -10.43
C ASP A 219 -22.97 -11.68 -10.16
N GLN A 220 -24.04 -10.98 -9.73
CA GLN A 220 -23.96 -9.57 -9.33
C GLN A 220 -23.01 -9.40 -8.14
N GLN A 221 -23.13 -10.27 -7.14
CA GLN A 221 -22.27 -10.23 -5.95
C GLN A 221 -20.79 -10.52 -6.30
N LEU A 222 -20.54 -11.39 -7.28
CA LEU A 222 -19.19 -11.64 -7.79
C LEU A 222 -18.59 -10.40 -8.50
N GLN A 223 -19.40 -9.67 -9.27
CA GLN A 223 -18.96 -8.41 -9.90
C GLN A 223 -18.68 -7.32 -8.85
N GLU A 224 -19.53 -7.19 -7.84
CA GLU A 224 -19.33 -6.24 -6.73
C GLU A 224 -18.08 -6.59 -5.92
N LEU A 225 -17.84 -7.88 -5.65
CA LEU A 225 -16.62 -8.36 -5.03
C LEU A 225 -15.39 -7.97 -5.86
N GLN A 226 -15.44 -8.15 -7.18
CA GLN A 226 -14.36 -7.77 -8.09
C GLN A 226 -14.06 -6.27 -8.05
N GLN A 227 -15.10 -5.43 -8.16
CA GLN A 227 -14.93 -3.97 -8.11
C GLN A 227 -14.39 -3.50 -6.76
N THR A 228 -14.89 -4.09 -5.68
CA THR A 228 -14.47 -3.75 -4.31
C THR A 228 -13.03 -4.17 -4.06
N ALA A 229 -12.66 -5.40 -4.43
CA ALA A 229 -11.29 -5.91 -4.31
C ALA A 229 -10.30 -5.04 -5.10
N LEU A 230 -10.68 -4.64 -6.32
CA LEU A 230 -9.85 -3.77 -7.15
C LEU A 230 -9.67 -2.38 -6.54
N LYS A 231 -10.75 -1.75 -6.07
CA LYS A 231 -10.72 -0.43 -5.44
C LYS A 231 -9.89 -0.43 -4.15
N GLN A 232 -10.04 -1.49 -3.34
CA GLN A 232 -9.26 -1.68 -2.13
C GLN A 232 -7.78 -1.84 -2.47
N ASN A 233 -7.43 -2.67 -3.44
CA ASN A 233 -6.05 -2.84 -3.88
C ASN A 233 -5.44 -1.56 -4.43
N ILE A 234 -6.18 -0.78 -5.25
CA ILE A 234 -5.72 0.54 -5.70
C ILE A 234 -5.41 1.47 -4.51
N THR A 235 -6.25 1.45 -3.49
CA THR A 235 -6.06 2.27 -2.28
C THR A 235 -4.83 1.81 -1.48
N THR A 236 -4.68 0.50 -1.29
CA THR A 236 -3.51 -0.11 -0.64
C THR A 236 -2.22 0.23 -1.38
N LEU A 237 -2.21 0.11 -2.71
CA LEU A 237 -1.08 0.47 -3.55
C LEU A 237 -0.72 1.95 -3.43
N ARG A 238 -1.72 2.83 -3.40
CA ARG A 238 -1.49 4.27 -3.21
C ARG A 238 -0.79 4.57 -1.89
N ASN A 239 -1.21 3.92 -0.81
CA ASN A 239 -0.59 4.10 0.50
C ASN A 239 0.86 3.59 0.51
N ARG A 240 1.12 2.40 -0.03
CA ARG A 240 2.48 1.84 -0.13
C ARG A 240 3.42 2.70 -0.97
N VAL A 241 2.94 3.22 -2.09
CA VAL A 241 3.76 4.07 -2.95
C VAL A 241 4.08 5.40 -2.27
N ASN A 242 3.15 5.95 -1.49
CA ASN A 242 3.42 7.13 -0.68
C ASN A 242 4.52 6.88 0.37
N GLU A 243 4.64 5.66 0.89
CA GLU A 243 5.72 5.27 1.82
C GLU A 243 7.10 5.17 1.14
N ILE A 244 7.14 4.81 -0.15
CA ILE A 244 8.37 4.89 -0.97
C ILE A 244 8.72 6.36 -1.25
N GLY A 245 7.75 7.28 -1.11
CA GLY A 245 7.90 8.72 -1.23
C GLY A 245 8.20 9.22 -2.64
N VAL A 246 7.76 8.45 -3.65
CA VAL A 246 7.65 8.91 -5.04
C VAL A 246 6.71 10.12 -5.06
N ALA A 247 7.16 11.22 -5.70
CA ALA A 247 6.47 12.49 -5.62
C ALA A 247 5.06 12.45 -6.26
N GLU A 248 4.87 11.69 -7.34
CA GLU A 248 3.62 11.64 -8.10
C GLU A 248 3.42 10.29 -8.81
N PRO A 249 2.88 9.27 -8.14
CA PRO A 249 2.62 7.98 -8.76
C PRO A 249 1.31 7.96 -9.55
N LEU A 250 1.31 7.28 -10.70
CA LEU A 250 0.09 6.99 -11.44
C LEU A 250 -0.39 5.58 -11.10
N ILE A 251 -1.56 5.47 -10.46
CA ILE A 251 -2.18 4.19 -10.13
C ILE A 251 -3.59 4.19 -10.71
N GLN A 252 -3.82 3.34 -11.70
CA GLN A 252 -5.06 3.29 -12.45
C GLN A 252 -5.49 1.86 -12.74
N GLN A 253 -6.80 1.64 -12.78
CA GLN A 253 -7.37 0.39 -13.26
C GLN A 253 -7.11 0.23 -14.76
N GLN A 254 -6.68 -0.95 -15.18
CA GLN A 254 -6.57 -1.35 -16.58
C GLN A 254 -7.40 -2.62 -16.81
N GLY A 255 -8.55 -2.48 -17.50
CA GLY A 255 -9.46 -3.61 -17.70
C GLY A 255 -10.24 -3.99 -16.44
N ALA A 256 -10.63 -5.25 -16.31
CA ALA A 256 -11.54 -5.70 -15.26
C ALA A 256 -10.85 -6.09 -13.94
N ASP A 257 -9.62 -6.59 -13.99
CA ASP A 257 -8.91 -7.21 -12.86
C ASP A 257 -7.46 -6.77 -12.72
N ARG A 258 -6.99 -5.79 -13.52
CA ARG A 258 -5.61 -5.31 -13.50
C ARG A 258 -5.49 -3.86 -13.06
N VAL A 259 -4.34 -3.55 -12.49
CA VAL A 259 -3.94 -2.21 -12.04
C VAL A 259 -2.58 -1.90 -12.64
N VAL A 260 -2.50 -0.75 -13.31
CA VAL A 260 -1.26 -0.13 -13.77
C VAL A 260 -0.72 0.77 -12.67
N VAL A 261 0.56 0.59 -12.37
CA VAL A 261 1.31 1.45 -11.45
C VAL A 261 2.53 1.99 -12.18
N GLN A 262 2.67 3.32 -12.22
CA GLN A 262 3.84 4.00 -12.79
C GLN A 262 4.49 4.85 -11.72
N LEU A 263 5.80 4.68 -11.56
CA LEU A 263 6.61 5.44 -10.60
C LEU A 263 7.72 6.18 -11.36
N PRO A 264 7.47 7.44 -11.79
CA PRO A 264 8.47 8.24 -12.49
C PRO A 264 9.65 8.58 -11.58
N GLY A 265 10.87 8.50 -12.12
CA GLY A 265 12.10 8.84 -11.39
C GLY A 265 12.55 7.81 -10.35
N MET A 266 11.87 6.66 -10.23
CA MET A 266 12.31 5.58 -9.35
C MET A 266 13.51 4.85 -9.96
N GLN A 267 14.64 4.84 -9.26
CA GLN A 267 15.87 4.19 -9.74
C GLN A 267 15.97 2.72 -9.29
N ASP A 268 15.51 2.40 -8.07
CA ASP A 268 15.58 1.04 -7.53
C ASP A 268 14.28 0.26 -7.79
N THR A 269 14.29 -0.51 -8.87
CA THR A 269 13.13 -1.31 -9.29
C THR A 269 12.87 -2.51 -8.37
N VAL A 270 13.90 -3.04 -7.73
CA VAL A 270 13.83 -4.21 -6.84
C VAL A 270 13.17 -3.80 -5.53
N GLU A 271 13.57 -2.66 -4.98
CA GLU A 271 12.97 -2.13 -3.75
C GLU A 271 11.52 -1.71 -4.00
N ALA A 272 11.22 -1.07 -5.13
CA ALA A 272 9.85 -0.75 -5.51
C ALA A 272 8.97 -2.01 -5.59
N LYS A 273 9.47 -3.08 -6.21
CA LYS A 273 8.77 -4.35 -6.30
C LYS A 273 8.57 -5.01 -4.93
N LYS A 274 9.58 -4.96 -4.05
CA LYS A 274 9.53 -5.52 -2.68
C LYS A 274 8.40 -4.87 -1.88
N ILE A 275 8.34 -3.54 -1.86
CA ILE A 275 7.35 -2.80 -1.08
C ILE A 275 5.94 -2.94 -1.65
N ILE A 276 5.80 -2.87 -2.98
CA ILE A 276 4.50 -2.93 -3.64
C ILE A 276 3.92 -4.35 -3.62
N GLY A 277 4.76 -5.37 -3.82
CA GLY A 277 4.36 -6.77 -3.92
C GLY A 277 4.22 -7.51 -2.58
N ALA A 278 4.68 -6.94 -1.46
CA ALA A 278 4.60 -7.59 -0.16
C ALA A 278 3.14 -7.74 0.30
N THR A 279 2.60 -8.95 0.45
CA THR A 279 1.28 -9.13 1.08
C THR A 279 1.41 -8.93 2.59
N ALA A 280 0.77 -7.91 3.14
CA ALA A 280 0.78 -7.66 4.58
C ALA A 280 -0.49 -8.28 5.18
N THR A 281 -0.39 -9.51 5.67
CA THR A 281 -1.45 -10.11 6.48
C THR A 281 -1.29 -9.63 7.92
N LEU A 282 -2.27 -8.89 8.43
CA LEU A 282 -2.30 -8.46 9.82
C LEU A 282 -3.08 -9.49 10.64
N GLU A 283 -2.36 -10.24 11.47
CA GLU A 283 -2.97 -11.15 12.43
C GLU A 283 -2.87 -10.55 13.83
N TYR A 284 -4.02 -10.40 14.48
CA TYR A 284 -4.06 -10.11 15.90
C TYR A 284 -3.99 -11.43 16.65
N ARG A 285 -2.89 -11.64 17.38
CA ARG A 285 -2.73 -12.78 18.28
C ARG A 285 -2.76 -12.25 19.70
N ALA A 286 -3.45 -12.96 20.59
CA ALA A 286 -3.34 -12.69 22.02
C ALA A 286 -1.89 -12.90 22.43
N VAL A 287 -1.31 -11.90 23.10
CA VAL A 287 0.04 -12.01 23.63
C VAL A 287 -0.03 -12.89 24.87
N ASP A 288 0.79 -13.94 24.91
CA ASP A 288 0.96 -14.73 26.12
C ASP A 288 1.86 -13.95 27.09
N GLU A 289 1.23 -13.25 28.04
CA GLU A 289 1.91 -12.48 29.08
C GLU A 289 2.68 -13.37 30.08
N SER A 290 2.40 -14.68 30.11
CA SER A 290 3.03 -15.63 31.03
C SER A 290 4.31 -16.25 30.49
N ASN A 291 4.47 -16.28 29.16
CA ASN A 291 5.62 -16.87 28.47
C ASN A 291 6.25 -15.87 27.48
N ASP A 292 6.64 -14.69 27.96
CA ASP A 292 7.29 -13.69 27.13
C ASP A 292 8.73 -14.16 26.75
N PRO A 293 9.02 -14.43 25.45
CA PRO A 293 10.34 -14.87 25.01
C PRO A 293 11.45 -13.85 25.30
N LEU A 294 11.13 -12.57 25.45
CA LEU A 294 12.10 -11.54 25.82
C LEU A 294 12.56 -11.70 27.29
N SER A 295 11.62 -11.97 28.20
CA SER A 295 11.92 -12.24 29.60
C SER A 295 12.64 -13.58 29.83
N ALA A 296 12.32 -14.62 29.05
CA ALA A 296 13.04 -15.91 29.09
C ALA A 296 14.49 -15.79 28.61
N ALA A 297 14.75 -14.98 27.58
CA ALA A 297 16.11 -14.71 27.09
C ALA A 297 16.98 -13.93 28.09
N LEU A 298 16.37 -13.06 28.90
CA LEU A 298 17.07 -12.27 29.91
C LEU A 298 17.30 -13.05 31.22
N THR A 299 16.38 -13.95 31.59
CA THR A 299 16.41 -14.63 32.89
C THR A 299 16.97 -16.06 32.83
N GLY A 300 17.03 -16.66 31.64
CA GLY A 300 17.56 -18.03 31.45
C GLY A 300 16.66 -19.14 32.00
N PHE A 301 15.46 -18.82 32.47
CA PHE A 301 14.49 -19.79 32.96
C PHE A 301 13.37 -19.99 31.92
N LEU A 302 13.31 -21.19 31.36
CA LEU A 302 12.14 -21.66 30.63
C LEU A 302 11.19 -22.31 31.64
N ASN A 303 9.97 -21.78 31.75
CA ASN A 303 8.95 -22.37 32.61
C ASN A 303 8.57 -23.77 32.05
N LYS A 304 8.63 -24.79 32.90
CA LYS A 304 8.61 -26.22 32.50
C LYS A 304 7.22 -26.73 32.13
N GLU A 305 6.20 -25.88 32.14
CA GLU A 305 4.83 -26.20 31.71
C GLU A 305 4.57 -25.95 30.22
N SER A 306 5.62 -25.66 29.44
CA SER A 306 5.53 -25.58 27.97
C SER A 306 5.37 -26.97 27.35
N GLY A 307 4.14 -27.50 27.41
CA GLY A 307 3.72 -28.59 26.53
C GLY A 307 3.60 -28.06 25.11
N LEU A 308 4.63 -28.33 24.30
CA LEU A 308 4.44 -28.59 22.87
C LEU A 308 3.82 -29.98 22.70
#